data_AF-A0A836S0X0-F1
#
_entry.id   AF-A0A836S0X0-F1
#
_cell.length_a   1.000
_cell.length_b   1.000
_cell.length_c   1.000
_cell.angle_alpha   90.00
_cell.angle_beta   90.00
_cell.angle_gamma   90.00
#
_symmetry.space_group_name_H-M   'P 1'
#
loop_
_entity.id
_entity.type
_entity.pdbx_description
1 polymer ?
#
loop_
_entity_poly.entity_id
_entity_poly.type
_entity_poly.pdbx_seq_one_letter_code
_entity_poly.pdbx_strand_id
1 'polypeptide(L)'
;MAATAGVFDSLARVLGIVARKDKGSALVYIISSLQELRLKLEEIKRRLKERDEELLTNAVKAYSSGDHEKVMIYASEINEVRKLMKLVHVASLAIERVHERLRTIDIINDVRAMSTVLGLLNELKLRLSDLMPELASTLDQVVQNVNA
;
A
#
# COMPACT_ATOMS: atom_id res chain seq x y z
N MET A 1 -34.58 7.34 45.42
CA MET A 1 -33.44 8.28 45.54
C MET A 1 -32.80 8.40 44.17
N ALA A 2 -33.11 9.47 43.45
CA ALA A 2 -32.61 9.74 42.10
C ALA A 2 -31.45 10.73 42.20
N ALA A 3 -30.27 10.36 41.68
CA ALA A 3 -29.15 11.29 41.53
C ALA A 3 -29.36 12.10 40.24
N THR A 4 -29.37 13.41 40.40
CA THR A 4 -29.53 14.42 39.36
C THR A 4 -28.33 14.38 38.39
N ALA A 5 -28.55 13.90 37.17
CA ALA A 5 -27.63 14.12 36.06
C ALA A 5 -27.48 15.64 35.86
N GLY A 6 -26.27 16.15 36.10
CA GLY A 6 -26.00 17.57 36.20
C GLY A 6 -26.24 18.34 34.91
N VAL A 7 -26.76 19.56 35.06
CA VAL A 7 -26.99 20.60 34.03
C VAL A 7 -25.75 20.82 33.13
N PHE A 8 -24.55 20.48 33.59
CA PHE A 8 -23.31 20.54 32.83
C PHE A 8 -23.24 19.59 31.62
N ASP A 9 -23.85 18.40 31.70
CA ASP A 9 -23.85 17.44 30.58
C ASP A 9 -24.69 17.92 29.38
N SER A 10 -25.65 18.80 29.65
CA SER A 10 -26.50 19.42 28.64
C SER A 10 -25.78 20.59 27.95
N LEU A 11 -24.91 21.29 28.67
CA LEU A 11 -24.09 22.40 28.13
C LEU A 11 -23.02 21.89 27.15
N ALA A 12 -22.42 20.73 27.40
CA ALA A 12 -21.47 20.10 26.47
C ALA A 12 -22.10 19.77 25.11
N ARG A 13 -23.40 19.42 25.08
CA ARG A 13 -24.15 19.16 23.84
C ARG A 13 -24.56 20.43 23.10
N VAL A 14 -24.86 21.51 23.81
CA VAL A 14 -25.26 22.79 23.22
C VAL A 14 -24.07 23.60 22.70
N LEU A 15 -22.89 23.47 23.32
CA LEU A 15 -21.67 24.16 22.88
C LEU A 15 -20.93 23.50 21.70
N GLY A 16 -21.44 22.39 21.15
CA GLY A 16 -21.09 21.97 19.78
C GLY A 16 -19.61 21.67 19.49
N ILE A 17 -18.72 21.63 20.49
CA ILE A 17 -17.35 21.10 20.36
C ILE A 17 -17.39 19.61 20.70
N VAL A 18 -18.27 18.88 20.02
CA VAL A 18 -17.94 17.49 19.69
C VAL A 18 -16.80 17.64 18.71
N ALA A 19 -15.60 17.19 19.07
CA ALA A 19 -14.47 17.10 18.15
C ALA A 19 -14.91 16.33 16.90
N ARG A 20 -15.36 17.05 15.86
CA ARG A 20 -15.47 16.48 14.52
C ARG A 20 -14.02 16.18 14.15
N LYS A 21 -13.63 14.91 14.27
CA LYS A 21 -12.40 14.40 13.67
C LYS A 21 -12.43 14.85 12.21
N ASP A 22 -11.50 15.72 11.83
CA ASP A 22 -11.48 16.31 10.50
C ASP A 22 -11.18 15.22 9.47
N LYS A 23 -12.22 14.71 8.80
CA LYS A 23 -12.09 13.66 7.79
C LYS A 23 -11.33 14.15 6.54
N GLY A 24 -11.18 15.47 6.35
CA GLY A 24 -10.28 16.05 5.35
C GLY A 24 -8.81 15.73 5.65
N SER A 25 -8.41 15.81 6.93
CA SER A 25 -7.07 15.39 7.36
C SER A 25 -6.77 13.91 7.09
N ALA A 26 -7.79 13.05 7.17
CA ALA A 26 -7.64 11.62 6.87
C ALA A 26 -7.36 11.37 5.38
N LEU A 27 -8.03 12.08 4.47
CA LEU A 27 -7.78 11.96 3.03
C LEU A 27 -6.35 12.41 2.68
N VAL A 28 -5.91 13.55 3.21
CA VAL A 28 -4.55 14.07 3.01
C VAL A 28 -3.51 13.07 3.52
N TYR A 29 -3.72 12.51 4.71
CA TYR A 29 -2.85 11.48 5.28
C TYR A 29 -2.74 10.25 4.38
N ILE A 30 -3.87 9.68 3.93
CA ILE A 30 -3.87 8.49 3.06
C ILE A 30 -3.13 8.78 1.75
N ILE A 31 -3.39 9.93 1.12
CA ILE A 31 -2.73 10.31 -0.14
C ILE A 31 -1.22 10.37 0.06
N SER A 32 -0.74 11.00 1.15
CA SER A 32 0.69 11.06 1.48
C SER A 32 1.28 9.66 1.69
N SER A 33 0.63 8.81 2.49
CA SER A 33 1.11 7.45 2.75
C SER A 33 1.13 6.58 1.49
N LEU A 34 0.17 6.75 0.58
CA LEU A 34 0.17 6.05 -0.71
C LEU A 34 1.29 6.54 -1.63
N GLN A 35 1.64 7.82 -1.57
CA GLN A 35 2.80 8.34 -2.30
C GLN A 35 4.11 7.73 -1.78
N GLU A 36 4.28 7.61 -0.46
CA GLU A 36 5.42 6.93 0.14
C GLU A 36 5.50 5.45 -0.27
N LEU A 37 4.38 4.73 -0.21
CA LEU A 37 4.29 3.35 -0.69
C LEU A 37 4.67 3.21 -2.17
N ARG A 38 4.23 4.13 -3.01
CA ARG A 38 4.60 4.17 -4.43
C ARG A 38 6.10 4.34 -4.62
N LEU A 39 6.74 5.24 -3.86
CA LEU A 39 8.19 5.44 -3.92
C LEU A 39 8.95 4.18 -3.52
N LYS A 40 8.52 3.51 -2.44
CA LYS A 40 9.10 2.21 -2.03
C LYS A 40 8.97 1.15 -3.12
N LEU A 41 7.80 1.04 -3.76
CA LEU A 41 7.58 0.09 -4.85
C LEU A 41 8.47 0.38 -6.07
N GLU A 42 8.68 1.65 -6.43
CA GLU A 42 9.59 2.01 -7.53
C GLU A 42 11.05 1.72 -7.20
N GLU A 43 11.48 1.91 -5.95
CA GLU A 43 12.81 1.51 -5.51
C GLU A 43 13.01 -0.01 -5.63
N ILE A 44 12.04 -0.78 -5.14
CA ILE A 44 12.08 -2.25 -5.20
C ILE A 44 12.09 -2.73 -6.65
N LYS A 45 11.24 -2.15 -7.51
CA LYS A 45 11.20 -2.44 -8.94
C LYS A 45 12.55 -2.18 -9.61
N ARG A 46 13.23 -1.07 -9.29
CA ARG A 46 14.58 -0.78 -9.79
C ARG A 46 15.57 -1.86 -9.35
N ARG A 47 15.58 -2.21 -8.06
CA ARG A 47 16.49 -3.23 -7.50
C ARG A 47 16.25 -4.62 -8.11
N LEU A 48 15.00 -5.01 -8.32
CA LEU A 48 14.66 -6.27 -8.98
C LEU A 48 15.10 -6.29 -10.45
N LYS A 49 14.98 -5.17 -11.15
CA LYS A 49 15.46 -5.04 -12.53
C LYS A 49 16.98 -5.18 -12.61
N GLU A 50 17.71 -4.47 -11.74
CA GLU A 50 19.17 -4.59 -11.64
C GLU A 50 19.60 -6.03 -11.35
N ARG A 51 18.86 -6.72 -10.47
CA ARG A 51 19.10 -8.12 -10.14
C ARG A 51 18.83 -9.07 -11.32
N ASP A 52 17.76 -8.86 -12.09
CA ASP A 52 17.46 -9.64 -13.30
C ASP A 52 18.57 -9.50 -14.34
N GLU A 53 19.05 -8.28 -14.56
CA GLU A 53 20.12 -7.97 -15.52
C GLU A 53 21.47 -8.59 -15.09
N GLU A 54 21.80 -8.54 -13.79
CA GLU A 54 22.98 -9.17 -13.23
C GLU A 54 22.95 -10.70 -13.41
N LEU A 55 21.83 -11.34 -13.06
CA LEU A 55 21.65 -12.79 -13.20
C LEU A 55 21.73 -13.23 -14.67
N LEU A 56 21.09 -12.47 -15.56
CA LEU A 56 21.13 -12.74 -16.99
C LEU A 56 22.56 -12.65 -17.52
N THR A 57 23.30 -11.62 -17.11
CA THR A 57 24.72 -11.46 -17.49
C THR A 57 25.56 -12.64 -17.01
N ASN A 58 25.34 -13.10 -15.78
CA ASN A 58 26.05 -14.25 -15.21
C ASN A 58 25.67 -15.57 -15.90
N ALA A 59 24.40 -15.74 -16.27
CA ALA A 59 23.92 -16.87 -17.05
C ALA A 59 24.59 -16.95 -18.43
N VAL A 60 24.70 -15.82 -19.13
CA VAL A 60 25.38 -15.76 -20.45
C VAL A 60 26.87 -16.11 -20.32
N LYS A 61 27.55 -15.61 -19.27
CA LYS A 61 28.95 -15.97 -19.00
C LYS A 61 29.13 -17.47 -18.73
N ALA A 62 28.29 -18.05 -17.87
CA ALA A 62 28.32 -19.49 -17.56
C ALA A 62 28.02 -20.35 -18.79
N TYR A 63 27.07 -19.93 -19.62
CA TYR A 63 26.75 -20.60 -20.87
C TYR A 63 27.96 -20.59 -21.83
N SER A 64 28.65 -19.45 -21.91
CA SER A 64 29.83 -19.29 -22.78
C SER A 64 31.02 -20.13 -22.32
N SER A 65 31.13 -20.43 -21.03
CA SER A 65 32.16 -21.32 -20.47
C SER A 65 31.76 -22.80 -20.43
N GLY A 66 30.57 -23.16 -20.92
CA GLY A 66 30.06 -24.55 -20.88
C GLY A 66 29.64 -25.03 -19.49
N ASP A 67 29.47 -24.12 -18.52
CA ASP A 67 29.07 -24.44 -17.15
C ASP A 67 27.54 -24.55 -17.05
N HIS A 68 27.00 -25.68 -17.53
CA HIS A 68 25.56 -25.92 -17.62
C HIS A 68 24.86 -25.92 -16.26
N GLU A 69 25.52 -26.36 -15.19
CA GLU A 69 24.95 -26.36 -13.84
C GLU A 69 24.65 -24.93 -13.37
N LYS A 70 25.61 -24.00 -13.54
CA LYS A 70 25.38 -22.59 -13.21
C LYS A 70 24.31 -21.93 -14.08
N VAL A 71 24.23 -22.27 -15.37
CA VAL A 71 23.16 -21.76 -16.24
C VAL A 71 21.79 -22.13 -15.69
N MET A 72 21.60 -23.38 -15.26
CA MET A 72 20.33 -23.83 -14.70
C MET A 72 19.97 -23.10 -13.41
N ILE A 73 20.95 -22.89 -12.52
CA ILE A 73 20.76 -22.13 -11.29
C ILE A 73 20.32 -20.68 -11.60
N TYR A 74 21.07 -19.98 -12.45
CA TYR A 74 20.75 -18.59 -12.78
C TYR A 74 19.41 -18.46 -13.51
N ALA A 75 19.07 -19.39 -14.41
CA ALA A 75 17.78 -19.39 -15.10
C ALA A 75 16.60 -19.58 -14.13
N SER A 76 16.75 -20.46 -13.14
CA SER A 76 15.74 -20.64 -12.08
C SER A 76 15.56 -19.35 -11.28
N GLU A 77 16.65 -18.71 -10.88
CA GLU A 77 16.60 -17.48 -10.09
C GLU A 77 15.99 -16.31 -10.88
N ILE A 78 16.32 -16.18 -12.17
CA ILE A 78 15.68 -15.19 -13.08
C ILE A 78 14.16 -15.37 -13.08
N ASN A 79 13.67 -16.61 -13.13
CA ASN A 79 12.23 -16.87 -13.10
C ASN A 79 11.61 -16.41 -11.78
N GLU A 80 12.24 -16.65 -10.63
CA GLU A 80 11.74 -16.18 -9.34
C GLU A 80 11.75 -14.64 -9.24
N VAL A 81 12.85 -13.98 -9.64
CA VAL A 81 12.94 -12.52 -9.67
C VAL A 81 11.84 -11.91 -10.55
N ARG A 82 11.56 -12.50 -11.72
CA ARG A 82 10.51 -12.02 -12.62
C ARG A 82 9.10 -12.21 -12.07
N LYS A 83 8.86 -13.24 -11.25
CA LYS A 83 7.58 -13.38 -10.52
C LYS A 83 7.41 -12.23 -9.52
N LEU A 84 8.48 -11.88 -8.80
CA LEU A 84 8.47 -10.73 -7.88
C LEU A 84 8.25 -9.40 -8.62
N MET A 85 8.90 -9.21 -9.77
CA MET A 85 8.67 -8.02 -10.61
C MET A 85 7.21 -7.87 -11.04
N LYS A 86 6.56 -8.97 -11.44
CA LYS A 86 5.12 -8.96 -11.78
C LYS A 86 4.26 -8.57 -10.58
N LEU A 87 4.55 -9.12 -9.40
CA LEU A 87 3.84 -8.78 -8.17
C LEU A 87 3.96 -7.28 -7.85
N VAL A 88 5.19 -6.75 -7.85
CA VAL A 88 5.47 -5.33 -7.62
C VAL A 88 4.76 -4.46 -8.66
N HIS A 89 4.74 -4.85 -9.92
CA HIS A 89 4.04 -4.12 -10.97
C HIS A 89 2.52 -4.05 -10.71
N VAL A 90 1.89 -5.17 -10.37
CA VAL A 90 0.46 -5.20 -10.00
C VAL A 90 0.18 -4.34 -8.78
N ALA A 91 1.06 -4.35 -7.78
CA ALA A 91 0.94 -3.51 -6.60
C ALA A 91 1.04 -2.02 -6.93
N SER A 92 2.00 -1.61 -7.77
CA SER A 92 2.13 -0.23 -8.23
C SER A 92 0.86 0.27 -8.91
N LEU A 93 0.27 -0.54 -9.82
CA LEU A 93 -0.98 -0.19 -10.50
C LEU A 93 -2.16 -0.09 -9.53
N ALA A 94 -2.22 -0.97 -8.52
CA ALA A 94 -3.28 -0.93 -7.52
C ALA A 94 -3.20 0.34 -6.66
N ILE A 95 -1.99 0.74 -6.22
CA ILE A 95 -1.78 1.99 -5.49
C ILE A 95 -2.17 3.20 -6.33
N GLU A 96 -1.77 3.24 -7.60
CA GLU A 96 -2.12 4.32 -8.53
C GLU A 96 -3.63 4.41 -8.74
N ARG A 97 -4.30 3.26 -8.92
CA ARG A 97 -5.76 3.20 -9.02
C ARG A 97 -6.45 3.74 -7.75
N VAL A 98 -5.94 3.41 -6.57
CA VAL A 98 -6.49 3.93 -5.31
C VAL A 98 -6.29 5.44 -5.20
N HIS A 99 -5.11 5.94 -5.57
CA HIS A 99 -4.80 7.36 -5.58
C HIS A 99 -5.78 8.15 -6.46
N GLU A 100 -6.04 7.71 -7.69
CA GLU A 100 -7.00 8.38 -8.58
C GLU A 100 -8.45 8.31 -8.06
N ARG A 101 -8.81 7.21 -7.36
CA ARG A 101 -10.11 7.11 -6.71
C ARG A 101 -10.25 8.08 -5.54
N LEU A 102 -9.20 8.26 -4.73
CA LEU A 102 -9.17 9.24 -3.66
C LEU A 102 -9.29 10.67 -4.18
N ARG A 103 -8.60 11.00 -5.28
CA ARG A 103 -8.78 12.29 -5.97
C ARG A 103 -10.23 12.53 -6.40
N THR A 104 -10.90 11.49 -6.91
CA THR A 104 -12.32 11.59 -7.28
C THR A 104 -13.20 11.84 -6.05
N ILE A 105 -12.94 11.14 -4.93
CA ILE A 105 -13.67 11.31 -3.66
C ILE A 105 -13.53 12.74 -3.14
N ASP A 106 -12.32 13.29 -3.22
CA ASP A 106 -12.03 14.68 -2.84
C ASP A 106 -12.84 15.67 -3.70
N ILE A 107 -12.85 15.49 -5.03
CA ILE A 107 -13.62 16.34 -5.95
C ILE A 107 -15.12 16.31 -5.64
N ILE A 108 -15.71 15.12 -5.48
CA ILE A 108 -17.16 14.98 -5.28
C ILE A 108 -17.59 15.26 -3.83
N ASN A 109 -16.64 15.43 -2.90
CA ASN A 109 -16.87 15.62 -1.46
C ASN A 109 -17.78 14.54 -0.82
N ASP A 110 -17.79 13.32 -1.36
CA ASP A 110 -18.59 12.19 -0.83
C ASP A 110 -17.70 11.16 -0.12
N VAL A 111 -17.56 11.36 1.18
CA VAL A 111 -16.75 10.52 2.07
C VAL A 111 -17.28 9.08 2.18
N ARG A 112 -18.54 8.80 1.86
CA ARG A 112 -19.09 7.41 1.91
C ARG A 112 -18.42 6.49 0.89
N ALA A 113 -17.91 7.07 -0.20
CA ALA A 113 -17.18 6.33 -1.22
C ALA A 113 -15.82 5.79 -0.73
N MET A 114 -15.31 6.23 0.43
CA MET A 114 -14.06 5.72 1.02
C MET A 114 -14.08 4.21 1.33
N SER A 115 -15.26 3.64 1.61
CA SER A 115 -15.42 2.19 1.83
C SER A 115 -14.87 1.35 0.67
N THR A 116 -15.05 1.83 -0.57
CA THR A 116 -14.55 1.16 -1.77
C THR A 116 -13.03 1.26 -1.93
N VAL A 117 -12.42 2.33 -1.40
CA VAL A 117 -10.95 2.47 -1.34
C VAL A 117 -10.38 1.51 -0.30
N LEU A 118 -10.99 1.42 0.89
CA LEU A 118 -10.56 0.48 1.93
C LEU A 118 -10.63 -0.97 1.46
N GLY A 119 -11.63 -1.34 0.65
CA GLY A 119 -11.70 -2.66 0.02
C GLY A 119 -10.50 -2.95 -0.88
N LEU A 120 -10.11 -1.99 -1.73
CA LEU A 120 -8.96 -2.12 -2.63
C LEU A 120 -7.63 -2.22 -1.85
N LEU A 121 -7.47 -1.42 -0.79
CA LEU A 121 -6.28 -1.46 0.06
C LEU A 121 -6.15 -2.79 0.82
N ASN A 122 -7.26 -3.35 1.29
CA ASN A 122 -7.25 -4.67 1.94
C ASN A 122 -6.94 -5.80 0.96
N GLU A 123 -7.49 -5.77 -0.26
CA GLU A 123 -7.14 -6.74 -1.30
C GLU A 123 -5.63 -6.67 -1.63
N LEU A 124 -5.10 -5.45 -1.75
CA LEU A 124 -3.68 -5.25 -2.01
C LEU A 124 -2.81 -5.75 -0.84
N LYS A 125 -3.22 -5.48 0.40
CA LYS A 125 -2.55 -5.98 1.61
C LYS A 125 -2.44 -7.51 1.60
N LEU A 126 -3.53 -8.21 1.28
CA LEU A 126 -3.56 -9.67 1.20
C LEU A 126 -2.63 -10.21 0.10
N ARG A 127 -2.51 -9.52 -1.04
CA ARG A 127 -1.57 -9.92 -2.10
C ARG A 127 -0.11 -9.73 -1.72
N LEU A 128 0.18 -8.78 -0.82
CA LEU A 128 1.53 -8.42 -0.39
C LEU A 128 1.98 -9.13 0.89
N SER A 129 1.07 -9.75 1.67
CA SER A 129 1.37 -10.30 3.00
C SER A 129 2.49 -11.33 3.00
N ASP A 130 2.54 -12.17 1.98
CA ASP A 130 3.41 -13.35 1.97
C ASP A 130 4.84 -13.01 1.51
N LEU A 131 4.97 -12.01 0.63
CA LEU A 131 6.23 -11.70 -0.04
C LEU A 131 6.81 -10.33 0.35
N MET A 132 5.97 -9.40 0.81
CA MET A 132 6.34 -8.02 1.11
C MET A 132 5.67 -7.53 2.41
N PRO A 133 5.95 -8.18 3.56
CA PRO A 133 5.24 -7.93 4.81
C PRO A 133 5.38 -6.48 5.33
N GLU A 134 6.49 -5.81 5.04
CA GLU A 134 6.67 -4.39 5.40
C GLU A 134 5.66 -3.48 4.68
N LEU A 135 5.44 -3.71 3.38
CA LEU A 135 4.47 -2.96 2.60
C LEU A 135 3.04 -3.28 3.04
N ALA A 136 2.76 -4.56 3.32
CA ALA A 136 1.47 -4.98 3.87
C ALA A 136 1.18 -4.34 5.24
N SER A 137 2.19 -4.21 6.10
CA SER A 137 2.09 -3.54 7.41
C SER A 137 1.80 -2.05 7.26
N THR A 138 2.48 -1.37 6.33
CA THR A 138 2.22 0.05 6.03
C THR A 138 0.78 0.25 5.52
N LEU A 139 0.30 -0.65 4.65
CA LEU A 139 -1.10 -0.63 4.19
C LEU A 139 -2.10 -0.86 5.33
N ASP A 140 -1.78 -1.73 6.28
CA ASP A 140 -2.63 -1.98 7.44
C ASP A 140 -2.77 -0.74 8.33
N GLN A 141 -1.65 -0.04 8.58
CA GLN A 141 -1.65 1.25 9.30
C GLN A 141 -2.51 2.30 8.60
N VAL A 142 -2.41 2.40 7.27
CA VAL A 142 -3.25 3.30 6.48
C VAL A 142 -4.74 2.95 6.65
N VAL A 143 -5.11 1.67 6.56
CA VAL A 143 -6.50 1.22 6.73
C VAL A 143 -7.03 1.50 8.15
N GLN A 144 -6.22 1.28 9.18
CA GLN A 144 -6.61 1.53 10.58
C GLN A 144 -6.86 3.01 10.85
N ASN A 145 -6.02 3.90 10.30
CA ASN A 145 -6.14 5.35 10.49
C ASN A 145 -7.41 5.96 9.88
N VAL A 146 -8.02 5.30 8.89
CA VAL A 146 -9.33 5.69 8.33
C VAL A 146 -10.51 5.25 9.19
N ASN A 147 -10.38 4.09 9.86
CA ASN A 147 -11.45 3.50 10.65
C ASN A 147 -11.52 4.03 12.10
N ALA A 148 -10.44 4.63 12.60
CA ALA A 148 -10.39 5.31 13.89
C ALA A 148 -11.07 6.68 13.82
#